data_AF-A0A9P8VU05-F1
#
_entry.id   AF-A0A9P8VU05-F1
#
_cell.length_a   1.000
_cell.length_b   1.000
_cell.length_c   1.000
_cell.angle_alpha   90.00
_cell.angle_beta   90.00
_cell.angle_gamma   90.00
#
_symmetry.space_group_name_H-M   'P 1'
#
loop_
_entity.id
_entity.type
_entity.pdbx_description
1 polymer ?
#
loop_
_entity_poly.entity_id
_entity_poly.type
_entity_poly.pdbx_seq_one_letter_code
_entity_poly.pdbx_strand_id
1 'polypeptide(L)'
;SISSVNPQGMPFGRKGKETSMMKYQSAGHRYLGFCLRAYWLGRKLAFERWAIHFTDEQWSLLCDVVYELEGGEGVASSHDSGFCGSGLSRRRMRRNRRETEEAEED
;
A
#
# COMPACT_ATOMS: atom_id res chain seq x y z
N SER A 1 -7.98 -18.48 -45.50
CA SER A 1 -7.47 -17.17 -45.92
C SER A 1 -7.83 -16.12 -44.89
N ILE A 2 -6.84 -15.41 -44.36
CA ILE A 2 -7.06 -14.21 -43.54
C ILE A 2 -7.29 -13.07 -44.52
N SER A 3 -8.47 -12.45 -44.50
CA SER A 3 -8.81 -11.33 -45.38
C SER A 3 -8.14 -10.06 -44.87
N SER A 4 -7.23 -9.49 -45.66
CA SER A 4 -6.50 -8.25 -45.33
C SER A 4 -7.39 -7.01 -45.26
N VAL A 5 -8.63 -7.09 -45.75
CA VAL A 5 -9.52 -5.92 -45.91
C VAL A 5 -10.63 -5.85 -44.88
N ASN A 6 -10.77 -6.84 -44.00
CA ASN A 6 -11.81 -6.83 -42.98
C ASN A 6 -11.29 -7.42 -41.67
N PRO A 7 -10.80 -6.58 -40.73
CA PRO A 7 -10.36 -7.07 -39.43
C PRO A 7 -11.56 -7.67 -38.69
N GLN A 8 -11.49 -8.95 -38.35
CA GLN A 8 -12.46 -9.59 -37.47
C GLN A 8 -12.26 -9.06 -36.05
N GLY A 9 -13.07 -8.08 -35.66
CA GLY A 9 -13.07 -7.45 -34.34
C GLY A 9 -12.44 -6.05 -34.36
N MET A 10 -12.88 -5.19 -33.44
CA MET A 10 -12.31 -3.86 -33.24
C MET A 10 -11.05 -4.01 -32.38
N PRO A 11 -9.83 -3.92 -32.94
CA PRO A 11 -8.62 -4.36 -32.25
C PRO A 11 -8.24 -3.45 -31.06
N PHE A 12 -8.77 -2.23 -31.02
CA PHE A 12 -8.55 -1.28 -29.94
C PHE A 12 -9.83 -0.52 -29.60
N GLY A 13 -10.58 -1.02 -28.62
CA GLY A 13 -11.69 -0.31 -28.00
C GLY A 13 -11.23 0.37 -26.70
N ARG A 14 -11.72 1.58 -26.42
CA ARG A 14 -11.56 2.18 -25.09
C ARG A 14 -12.31 1.30 -24.09
N LYS A 15 -11.60 0.69 -23.14
CA LYS A 15 -12.25 -0.02 -22.02
C LYS A 15 -13.15 0.96 -21.26
N GLY A 16 -14.31 0.49 -20.81
CA GLY A 16 -15.26 1.31 -20.07
C GLY A 16 -14.60 1.99 -18.87
N LYS A 17 -14.97 3.25 -18.60
CA LYS A 17 -14.40 4.09 -17.53
C LYS A 17 -14.28 3.33 -16.21
N GLU A 18 -15.32 2.63 -15.81
CA GLU A 18 -15.39 1.87 -14.56
C GLU A 18 -14.32 0.76 -14.47
N THR A 19 -14.19 -0.06 -15.51
CA THR A 19 -13.16 -1.12 -15.56
C THR A 19 -11.73 -0.56 -15.54
N SER A 20 -11.53 0.65 -16.07
CA SER A 20 -10.26 1.35 -16.00
C SER A 20 -10.02 1.88 -14.58
N MET A 21 -11.02 2.47 -13.93
CA MET A 21 -10.94 2.99 -12.56
C MET A 21 -10.64 1.90 -11.53
N MET A 22 -11.27 0.72 -11.66
CA MET A 22 -11.00 -0.42 -10.76
C MET A 22 -9.52 -0.83 -10.76
N LYS A 23 -8.85 -0.74 -11.91
CA LYS A 23 -7.40 -1.04 -12.00
C LYS A 23 -6.56 0.00 -11.29
N TYR A 24 -6.89 1.28 -11.45
CA TYR A 24 -6.19 2.36 -10.75
C TYR A 24 -6.39 2.26 -9.24
N GLN A 25 -7.60 1.94 -8.79
CA GLN A 25 -7.88 1.70 -7.37
C GLN A 25 -7.04 0.54 -6.82
N SER A 26 -7.01 -0.60 -7.52
CA SER A 26 -6.19 -1.75 -7.13
C SER A 26 -4.69 -1.42 -7.07
N ALA A 27 -4.18 -0.64 -8.02
CA ALA A 27 -2.80 -0.18 -8.00
C ALA A 27 -2.54 0.77 -6.82
N GLY A 28 -3.45 1.71 -6.58
CA GLY A 28 -3.41 2.64 -5.46
C GLY A 28 -3.39 1.93 -4.12
N HIS A 29 -4.26 0.95 -3.89
CA HIS A 29 -4.28 0.16 -2.64
C HIS A 29 -2.97 -0.57 -2.39
N ARG A 30 -2.36 -1.17 -3.43
CA ARG A 30 -1.07 -1.85 -3.29
C ARG A 30 0.05 -0.88 -2.91
N TYR A 31 0.05 0.30 -3.52
CA TYR A 31 1.00 1.36 -3.22
C TYR A 31 0.84 1.87 -1.79
N LEU A 32 -0.38 2.22 -1.38
CA LEU A 32 -0.68 2.69 -0.02
C LEU A 32 -0.31 1.65 1.05
N GLY A 33 -0.63 0.38 0.81
CA GLY A 33 -0.22 -0.70 1.73
C GLY A 33 1.30 -0.84 1.85
N PHE A 34 2.06 -0.54 0.79
CA PHE A 34 3.52 -0.51 0.83
C PHE A 34 4.05 0.72 1.59
N CYS A 35 3.47 1.90 1.37
CA CYS A 35 3.78 3.10 2.13
C CYS A 35 3.55 2.90 3.63
N LEU A 36 2.43 2.28 4.03
CA LEU A 36 2.17 1.96 5.44
C LEU A 36 3.22 1.01 6.01
N ARG A 37 3.66 -0.02 5.27
CA ARG A 37 4.76 -0.88 5.73
C ARG A 37 6.07 -0.11 5.91
N ALA A 38 6.34 0.86 5.04
CA ALA A 38 7.52 1.71 5.15
C ALA A 38 7.41 2.68 6.34
N TYR A 39 6.21 3.22 6.61
CA TYR A 39 5.93 4.04 7.78
C TYR A 39 6.30 3.33 9.07
N TRP A 40 5.79 2.12 9.25
CA TRP A 40 6.07 1.28 10.42
C TRP A 40 7.54 0.85 10.55
N LEU A 41 8.28 0.85 9.44
CA LEU A 41 9.71 0.57 9.44
C LEU A 41 10.52 1.81 9.85
N GLY A 42 9.97 3.00 9.68
CA GLY A 42 10.65 4.27 9.88
C GLY A 42 11.32 4.78 8.60
N ARG A 43 11.35 6.11 8.45
CA ARG A 43 11.76 6.81 7.23
C ARG A 43 13.18 6.47 6.78
N LYS A 44 14.14 6.46 7.71
CA LYS A 44 15.55 6.17 7.42
C LYS A 44 15.77 4.72 6.98
N LEU A 45 15.19 3.76 7.70
CA LEU A 45 15.30 2.34 7.36
C LEU A 45 14.55 1.97 6.07
N ALA A 46 13.43 2.64 5.78
CA ALA A 46 12.73 2.48 4.51
C ALA A 46 13.60 2.96 3.32
N PHE A 47 14.35 4.03 3.50
CA PHE A 47 15.33 4.47 2.52
C PHE A 47 16.48 3.47 2.36
N GLU A 48 17.10 3.04 3.46
CA GLU A 48 18.25 2.13 3.41
C GLU A 48 17.91 0.75 2.83
N ARG A 49 16.76 0.18 3.19
CA ARG A 49 16.39 -1.18 2.75
C ARG A 49 15.67 -1.21 1.41
N TRP A 50 14.83 -0.22 1.13
CA TRP A 50 13.91 -0.25 -0.02
C TRP A 50 14.14 0.92 -0.99
N ALA A 51 15.12 1.78 -0.74
CA ALA A 51 15.41 2.99 -1.54
C ALA A 51 14.20 3.91 -1.70
N ILE A 52 13.27 3.89 -0.74
CA ILE A 52 12.10 4.77 -0.76
C ILE A 52 12.47 6.09 -0.10
N HIS A 53 12.26 7.18 -0.82
CA HIS A 53 12.42 8.51 -0.29
C HIS A 53 11.06 9.20 -0.20
N PHE A 54 10.60 9.45 1.03
CA PHE A 54 9.44 10.31 1.27
C PHE A 54 9.91 11.75 1.40
N THR A 55 9.20 12.69 0.78
CA THR A 55 9.35 14.12 1.13
C THR A 55 8.76 14.37 2.53
N ASP A 56 9.06 15.52 3.11
CA ASP A 56 8.51 15.88 4.43
C ASP A 56 6.99 15.97 4.39
N GLU A 57 6.43 16.52 3.31
CA GLU A 57 4.98 16.61 3.10
C GLU A 57 4.35 15.23 2.95
N GLN A 58 4.97 14.35 2.15
CA GLN A 58 4.49 12.97 1.98
C GLN A 58 4.52 12.19 3.29
N TRP A 59 5.57 12.40 4.09
CA TRP A 59 5.70 11.76 5.40
C TRP A 59 4.64 12.29 6.38
N SER A 60 4.41 13.61 6.41
CA SER A 60 3.37 14.22 7.24
C SER A 60 1.98 13.69 6.89
N LEU A 61 1.62 13.65 5.60
CA LEU A 61 0.33 13.11 5.15
C LEU A 61 0.17 11.63 5.54
N LEU A 62 1.27 10.87 5.50
CA LEU A 62 1.25 9.46 5.91
C LEU A 62 1.06 9.31 7.43
N CYS A 63 1.64 10.20 8.24
CA CYS A 63 1.36 10.28 9.68
C CYS A 63 -0.14 10.52 9.94
N ASP A 64 -0.74 11.48 9.23
CA ASP A 64 -2.16 11.84 9.39
C ASP A 64 -3.06 10.63 9.08
N VAL A 65 -2.78 9.92 7.97
CA VAL A 65 -3.51 8.70 7.58
C VAL A 65 -3.39 7.62 8.66
N VAL A 66 -2.19 7.41 9.22
CA VAL A 66 -2.00 6.41 10.28
C VAL A 66 -2.72 6.81 11.56
N TYR A 67 -2.68 8.09 11.92
CA TYR A 67 -3.40 8.63 13.07
C TYR A 67 -4.91 8.41 12.94
N GLU A 68 -5.49 8.66 11.77
CA GLU A 68 -6.92 8.38 11.50
C GLU A 68 -7.25 6.89 11.59
N LEU A 69 -6.37 6.02 11.08
CA LEU A 69 -6.56 4.57 11.13
C LEU A 69 -6.47 4.00 12.55
N GLU A 70 -5.57 4.52 13.39
CA GLU A 70 -5.43 4.10 14.79
C GLU A 70 -6.53 4.68 15.68
N GLY A 71 -6.94 5.92 15.44
CA GLY A 71 -8.06 6.56 16.15
C GLY A 71 -9.42 5.91 15.88
N GLY A 72 -9.53 5.08 14.84
CA GLY A 72 -10.74 4.38 14.41
C GLY A 72 -11.01 3.03 15.09
N GLU A 73 -10.16 2.53 15.99
CA GLU A 73 -10.32 1.21 16.64
C GLU A 73 -11.61 1.04 17.49
N GLY A 74 -12.45 2.08 17.60
CA GLY A 74 -13.77 2.01 18.25
C GLY A 74 -14.93 1.50 17.39
N VAL A 75 -14.77 1.31 16.07
CA VAL A 75 -15.86 0.78 15.23
C VAL A 75 -15.35 -0.41 14.43
N ALA A 76 -15.47 -1.59 15.04
CA ALA A 76 -15.47 -2.87 14.37
C ALA A 76 -16.67 -2.93 13.40
N SER A 77 -16.57 -2.26 12.25
CA SER A 77 -17.46 -2.50 11.13
C SER A 77 -16.97 -3.76 10.44
N SER A 78 -17.70 -4.86 10.70
CA SER A 78 -17.63 -6.13 10.01
C SER A 78 -17.73 -5.90 8.49
N HIS A 79 -16.58 -5.74 7.84
CA HIS A 79 -16.47 -5.86 6.41
C HIS A 79 -15.45 -6.97 6.17
N ASP A 80 -15.98 -8.13 5.81
CA ASP A 80 -15.23 -9.28 5.30
C ASP A 80 -14.58 -8.88 3.96
N SER A 81 -13.54 -8.06 4.02
CA SER A 81 -12.56 -7.96 2.95
C SER A 81 -11.49 -8.98 3.27
N GLY A 82 -11.41 -10.06 2.50
CA GLY A 82 -10.47 -11.18 2.64
C GLY A 82 -8.99 -10.78 2.66
N PHE A 83 -8.56 -10.09 3.71
CA PHE A 83 -7.20 -9.66 3.98
C PHE A 83 -6.47 -10.81 4.69
N CYS A 84 -6.23 -11.89 3.96
CA CYS A 84 -5.36 -12.97 4.43
C CYS A 84 -3.89 -12.53 4.27
N GLY A 85 -3.35 -11.84 5.27
CA GLY A 85 -1.93 -11.49 5.33
C GLY A 85 -1.44 -10.76 6.60
N SER A 86 -2.33 -10.18 7.40
CA SER A 86 -1.95 -9.26 8.50
C SER A 86 -1.40 -9.91 9.79
N GLY A 87 -1.45 -11.24 9.91
CA GLY A 87 -1.04 -11.92 11.14
C GLY A 87 0.48 -11.99 11.31
N LEU A 88 1.22 -12.12 10.20
CA LEU A 88 2.69 -12.32 10.23
C LEU A 88 3.46 -10.99 10.24
N SER A 89 2.95 -9.95 9.58
CA SER A 89 3.62 -8.64 9.53
C SER A 89 3.60 -7.91 10.88
N ARG A 90 2.49 -7.96 11.62
CA ARG A 90 2.38 -7.33 12.96
C ARG A 90 3.32 -7.95 13.98
N ARG A 91 3.55 -9.28 13.92
CA ARG A 91 4.48 -9.98 14.84
C ARG A 91 5.95 -9.64 14.56
N ARG A 92 6.35 -9.46 13.29
CA ARG A 92 7.71 -9.04 12.94
C ARG A 92 8.00 -7.58 13.30
N MET A 93 7.04 -6.68 13.15
CA MET A 93 7.24 -5.24 13.42
C MET A 93 7.43 -4.93 14.92
N ARG A 94 6.69 -5.61 15.81
CA ARG A 94 6.86 -5.46 17.26
C ARG A 94 8.25 -5.86 17.75
N ARG A 95 8.90 -6.79 17.06
CA ARG A 95 10.27 -7.21 17.37
C ARG A 95 11.28 -6.14 16.96
N ASN A 96 11.17 -5.58 15.75
CA ASN A 96 12.07 -4.53 15.30
C ASN A 96 11.99 -3.25 16.16
N ARG A 97 10.79 -2.87 16.65
CA ARG A 97 10.64 -1.70 17.54
C ARG A 97 11.42 -1.85 18.85
N ARG A 98 11.49 -3.06 19.41
CA ARG A 98 12.29 -3.33 20.62
C ARG A 98 13.78 -3.32 20.32
N GLU A 99 14.18 -3.90 19.19
CA GLU A 99 15.59 -3.92 18.76
C GLU A 99 16.14 -2.50 18.47
N THR A 100 15.29 -1.53 18.10
CA THR A 100 15.70 -0.12 17.95
C THR A 100 15.75 0.65 19.27
N GLU A 101 14.94 0.29 20.26
CA GLU A 101 14.94 0.94 21.59
C GLU A 101 16.15 0.46 22.42
N GLU A 102 16.62 -0.79 22.24
CA GLU A 102 17.82 -1.33 22.91
C GLU A 102 19.16 -0.81 22.33
N ALA A 103 19.14 -0.10 21.20
CA ALA A 103 20.36 0.41 20.53
C ALA A 103 20.71 1.87 20.88
N GLU A 104 19.88 2.57 21.68
CA GLU A 104 20.15 3.94 22.16
C GLU A 104 20.64 4.01 23.62
N GLU A 105 20.83 2.86 24.30
CA GLU A 105 21.21 2.81 25.72
C GLU A 105 22.68 2.43 26.02
N ASP A 106 23.55 2.32 24.99
CA ASP A 106 25.01 2.06 25.13
C ASP A 106 25.89 3.25 24.67
#